data_AF-A0AA37P720-F1
#
_entry.id   AF-A0AA37P720-F1
#
_cell.length_a   1.000
_cell.length_b   1.000
_cell.length_c   1.000
_cell.angle_alpha   90.00
_cell.angle_beta   90.00
_cell.angle_gamma   90.00
#
_symmetry.space_group_name_H-M   'P 1'
#
loop_
_entity.id
_entity.type
_entity.pdbx_description
1 polymer ?
#
loop_
_entity_poly.entity_id
_entity_poly.type
_entity_poly.pdbx_seq_one_letter_code
_entity_poly.pdbx_strand_id
1 'polypeptide(L)'
;MFGPKDLSWTGPRPFDNNGQAVEVDGFDMDIEHPSTDNSVGYIALVTLLRTFYASASKQYYLTGAPQCIVPDASMAAMISAAKFDMLFVQFYNTPSCSAATWTSSNPSYVPGQSFQGAGFTFDAWVQWLSNTPSRDAKVFIALPGSPDAANPGNYITHDQAKNLISAYYCRPSFGGVAVWEATRGDSNPYNGKSFQATMKLWLQGAAADVRLSSCQVSSWKKLNSRAANVQAGPNNASAIIRAANPVHESATVHNFDPTQS
;
A
#
# COMPACT_ATOMS: atom_id res chain seq x y z
N MET A 1 -24.00 2.87 -10.17
CA MET A 1 -23.70 4.15 -9.49
C MET A 1 -22.26 4.62 -9.69
N PHE A 2 -21.24 3.93 -9.17
CA PHE A 2 -19.82 4.37 -9.27
C PHE A 2 -18.94 3.58 -10.26
N GLY A 3 -19.47 2.48 -10.78
CA GLY A 3 -18.81 1.64 -11.79
C GLY A 3 -19.10 2.10 -13.23
N PRO A 4 -18.95 1.20 -14.22
CA PRO A 4 -19.14 1.52 -15.63
C PRO A 4 -20.53 2.10 -15.89
N LYS A 5 -20.67 2.82 -17.00
CA LYS A 5 -21.98 3.32 -17.42
C LYS A 5 -22.88 2.13 -17.78
N ASP A 6 -23.94 1.95 -17.02
CA ASP A 6 -25.02 1.00 -17.31
C ASP A 6 -26.24 1.81 -17.78
N LEU A 7 -26.71 1.56 -19.00
CA LEU A 7 -27.86 2.26 -19.58
C LEU A 7 -29.19 1.86 -18.95
N SER A 8 -29.25 0.72 -18.26
CA SER A 8 -30.42 0.28 -17.51
C SER A 8 -30.52 0.91 -16.12
N TRP A 9 -29.44 1.50 -15.62
CA TRP A 9 -29.40 2.17 -14.32
C TRP A 9 -30.11 3.53 -14.38
N THR A 10 -31.23 3.65 -13.69
CA THR A 10 -32.03 4.88 -13.59
C THR A 10 -31.75 5.70 -12.33
N GLY A 11 -30.90 5.19 -11.43
CA GLY A 11 -30.49 5.88 -10.20
C GLY A 11 -29.41 6.94 -10.43
N PRO A 12 -28.98 7.65 -9.37
CA PRO A 12 -27.96 8.68 -9.49
C PRO A 12 -26.61 8.11 -9.94
N ARG A 13 -25.84 8.94 -10.64
CA ARG A 13 -24.41 8.76 -10.94
C ARG A 13 -23.66 10.02 -10.49
N PRO A 14 -23.33 10.11 -9.19
CA PRO A 14 -22.90 11.37 -8.57
C PRO A 14 -21.66 12.01 -9.16
N PHE A 15 -20.79 11.22 -9.80
CA PHE A 15 -19.52 11.71 -10.35
C PHE A 15 -19.57 11.93 -11.86
N ASP A 16 -20.66 11.56 -12.54
CA ASP A 16 -20.81 11.90 -13.95
C ASP A 16 -20.81 13.43 -14.09
N ASN A 17 -20.04 13.96 -15.03
CA ASN A 17 -19.88 15.39 -15.23
C ASN A 17 -19.96 15.72 -16.72
N ASN A 18 -20.77 16.72 -17.08
CA ASN A 18 -20.92 17.20 -18.46
C ASN A 18 -21.11 16.09 -19.51
N GLY A 19 -21.94 15.08 -19.19
CA GLY A 19 -22.23 13.95 -20.09
C GLY A 19 -21.15 12.88 -20.17
N GLN A 20 -20.03 13.06 -19.47
CA GLN A 20 -18.99 12.04 -19.32
C GLN A 20 -19.30 11.16 -18.11
N ALA A 21 -19.33 9.85 -18.34
CA ALA A 21 -19.48 8.90 -17.26
C ALA A 21 -18.16 8.74 -16.52
N VAL A 22 -18.20 8.85 -15.19
CA VAL A 22 -17.04 8.62 -14.34
C VAL A 22 -17.15 7.25 -13.69
N GLU A 23 -16.08 6.48 -13.82
CA GLU A 23 -15.93 5.14 -13.27
C GLU A 23 -14.71 5.14 -12.35
N VAL A 24 -14.93 4.95 -11.04
CA VAL A 24 -13.83 4.90 -10.06
C VAL A 24 -12.95 3.67 -10.31
N ASP A 25 -11.73 3.68 -9.79
CA ASP A 25 -10.82 2.53 -9.90
C ASP A 25 -10.98 1.55 -8.74
N GLY A 26 -11.84 1.83 -7.76
CA GLY A 26 -11.97 0.99 -6.60
C GLY A 26 -12.71 1.65 -5.45
N PHE A 27 -12.65 0.97 -4.31
CA PHE A 27 -13.15 1.48 -3.03
C PHE A 27 -12.11 1.24 -1.94
N ASP A 28 -11.99 2.22 -1.06
CA ASP A 28 -11.20 2.13 0.16
C ASP A 28 -12.12 1.91 1.36
N MET A 29 -11.76 0.96 2.22
CA MET A 29 -12.46 0.69 3.47
C MET A 29 -11.69 1.38 4.60
N ASP A 30 -12.12 2.58 4.97
CA ASP A 30 -11.61 3.32 6.13
C ASP A 30 -12.60 3.24 7.29
N ILE A 31 -12.61 2.09 7.97
CA ILE A 31 -13.58 1.79 9.02
C ILE A 31 -12.88 1.89 10.37
N GLU A 32 -13.16 2.97 11.10
CA GLU A 32 -12.47 3.28 12.36
C GLU A 32 -13.30 2.95 13.61
N HIS A 33 -14.55 2.52 13.44
CA HIS A 33 -15.43 2.16 14.52
C HIS A 33 -15.80 0.67 14.46
N PRO A 34 -15.84 -0.02 15.62
CA PRO A 34 -16.30 -1.40 15.67
C PRO A 34 -17.68 -1.54 15.05
N SER A 35 -17.84 -2.56 14.21
CA SER A 35 -19.12 -2.90 13.61
C SER A 35 -20.14 -3.31 14.68
N THR A 36 -21.39 -2.90 14.53
CA THR A 36 -22.48 -3.31 15.43
C THR A 36 -23.06 -4.70 15.11
N ASP A 37 -22.63 -5.31 14.00
CA ASP A 37 -23.13 -6.56 13.44
C ASP A 37 -22.05 -7.64 13.30
N ASN A 38 -20.93 -7.53 14.04
CA ASN A 38 -19.76 -8.41 13.89
C ASN A 38 -19.20 -8.46 12.45
N SER A 39 -19.23 -7.31 11.76
CA SER A 39 -18.69 -7.10 10.41
C SER A 39 -19.41 -7.85 9.30
N VAL A 40 -20.60 -8.40 9.55
CA VAL A 40 -21.40 -9.13 8.56
C VAL A 40 -21.64 -8.28 7.31
N GLY A 41 -22.08 -7.03 7.49
CA GLY A 41 -22.33 -6.10 6.38
C GLY A 41 -21.06 -5.74 5.61
N TYR A 42 -19.96 -5.46 6.31
CA TYR A 42 -18.69 -5.14 5.64
C TYR A 42 -18.10 -6.32 4.88
N ILE A 43 -18.17 -7.53 5.45
CA ILE A 43 -17.76 -8.77 4.77
C ILE A 43 -18.60 -9.00 3.51
N ALA A 44 -19.92 -8.84 3.61
CA ALA A 44 -20.81 -8.97 2.46
C ALA A 44 -20.47 -7.95 1.37
N LEU A 45 -20.21 -6.68 1.75
CA LEU A 45 -19.81 -5.62 0.83
C LEU A 45 -18.51 -5.95 0.08
N VAL A 46 -17.41 -6.27 0.80
CA VAL A 46 -16.12 -6.52 0.16
C VAL A 46 -16.12 -7.78 -0.70
N THR A 47 -16.88 -8.80 -0.27
CA THR A 47 -17.07 -10.02 -1.05
C THR A 47 -17.82 -9.72 -2.34
N LEU A 48 -18.93 -8.97 -2.25
CA LEU A 48 -19.72 -8.58 -3.42
C LEU A 48 -18.89 -7.73 -4.40
N LEU A 49 -18.14 -6.75 -3.92
CA LEU A 49 -17.22 -5.94 -4.75
C LEU A 49 -16.24 -6.84 -5.53
N ARG A 50 -15.64 -7.84 -4.88
CA ARG A 50 -14.74 -8.78 -5.56
C ARG A 50 -15.43 -9.61 -6.64
N THR A 51 -16.71 -9.94 -6.48
CA THR A 51 -17.46 -10.61 -7.55
C THR A 51 -17.63 -9.71 -8.78
N PHE A 52 -17.88 -8.41 -8.60
CA PHE A 52 -17.97 -7.45 -9.70
C PHE A 52 -16.60 -7.20 -10.36
N TYR A 53 -15.53 -7.16 -9.59
CA TYR A 53 -14.19 -6.91 -10.11
C TYR A 53 -13.69 -8.07 -10.99
N ALA A 54 -14.09 -9.31 -10.67
CA ALA A 54 -13.68 -10.50 -11.42
C ALA A 54 -14.18 -10.53 -12.88
N SER A 55 -15.29 -9.84 -13.17
CA SER A 55 -15.87 -9.75 -14.52
C SER A 55 -15.70 -8.38 -15.19
N ALA A 56 -14.95 -7.47 -14.55
CA ALA A 56 -14.75 -6.12 -15.04
C ALA A 56 -13.82 -6.05 -16.25
N SER A 57 -14.01 -5.04 -17.10
CA SER A 57 -13.17 -4.76 -18.28
C SER A 57 -11.83 -4.09 -17.93
N LYS A 58 -11.71 -3.52 -16.72
CA LYS A 58 -10.48 -2.94 -16.18
C LYS A 58 -10.17 -3.53 -14.81
N GLN A 59 -8.93 -3.35 -14.37
CA GLN A 59 -8.56 -3.68 -13.00
C GLN A 59 -9.21 -2.70 -12.03
N TYR A 60 -9.79 -3.25 -10.98
CA TYR A 60 -10.30 -2.52 -9.83
C TYR A 60 -9.51 -2.87 -8.58
N TYR A 61 -9.40 -1.90 -7.68
CA TYR A 61 -8.70 -2.05 -6.41
C TYR A 61 -9.69 -2.06 -5.25
N LEU A 62 -9.43 -2.93 -4.28
CA LEU A 62 -10.03 -2.86 -2.95
C LEU A 62 -8.91 -2.59 -1.97
N THR A 63 -8.98 -1.45 -1.30
CA THR A 63 -7.98 -0.99 -0.33
C THR A 63 -8.60 -0.83 1.05
N GLY A 64 -7.76 -0.71 2.07
CA GLY A 64 -8.21 -0.49 3.43
C GLY A 64 -7.24 0.36 4.24
N ALA A 65 -7.75 1.07 5.23
CA ALA A 65 -6.96 1.98 6.07
C ALA A 65 -7.01 1.59 7.57
N PRO A 66 -6.57 0.37 7.95
CA PRO A 66 -6.60 -0.05 9.36
C PRO A 66 -5.63 0.79 10.22
N GLN A 67 -5.87 0.84 11.52
CA GLN A 67 -4.93 1.45 12.47
C GLN A 67 -3.70 0.56 12.69
N CYS A 68 -2.67 1.07 13.37
CA CYS A 68 -1.40 0.33 13.48
C CYS A 68 -1.47 -0.93 14.35
N ILE A 69 -2.45 -1.10 15.25
CA ILE A 69 -2.59 -2.34 16.02
C ILE A 69 -3.02 -3.47 15.08
N VAL A 70 -2.32 -4.61 15.16
CA VAL A 70 -2.62 -5.81 14.37
C VAL A 70 -2.95 -7.00 15.27
N PRO A 71 -4.06 -7.72 15.03
CA PRO A 71 -5.10 -7.42 14.04
C PRO A 71 -5.91 -6.15 14.41
N ASP A 72 -6.32 -5.39 13.40
CA ASP A 72 -7.13 -4.18 13.59
C ASP A 72 -8.56 -4.54 14.04
N ALA A 73 -9.07 -3.84 15.06
CA ALA A 73 -10.34 -4.17 15.70
C ALA A 73 -11.57 -3.99 14.78
N SER A 74 -11.49 -3.08 13.81
CA SER A 74 -12.61 -2.74 12.92
C SER A 74 -12.53 -3.46 11.59
N MET A 75 -11.33 -3.80 11.13
CA MET A 75 -11.07 -4.28 9.77
C MET A 75 -10.54 -5.72 9.69
N ALA A 76 -10.09 -6.33 10.78
CA ALA A 76 -9.49 -7.66 10.70
C ALA A 76 -10.43 -8.72 10.13
N ALA A 77 -11.73 -8.63 10.45
CA ALA A 77 -12.74 -9.56 9.97
C ALA A 77 -12.91 -9.49 8.44
N MET A 78 -12.99 -8.28 7.86
CA MET A 78 -13.12 -8.11 6.41
C MET A 78 -11.83 -8.50 5.65
N ILE A 79 -10.65 -8.15 6.18
CA ILE A 79 -9.37 -8.52 5.57
C ILE A 79 -9.15 -10.04 5.61
N SER A 80 -9.70 -10.73 6.62
CA SER A 80 -9.67 -12.19 6.71
C SER A 80 -10.65 -12.88 5.75
N ALA A 81 -11.72 -12.18 5.35
CA ALA A 81 -12.78 -12.75 4.51
C ALA A 81 -12.57 -12.50 3.00
N ALA A 82 -11.94 -11.39 2.61
CA ALA A 82 -11.74 -11.02 1.23
C ALA A 82 -10.31 -10.53 0.96
N LYS A 83 -9.88 -10.66 -0.30
CA LYS A 83 -8.59 -10.13 -0.74
C LYS A 83 -8.65 -8.60 -0.79
N PHE A 84 -7.67 -7.93 -0.20
CA PHE A 84 -7.35 -6.52 -0.39
C PHE A 84 -6.09 -6.40 -1.23
N ASP A 85 -5.98 -5.36 -2.06
CA ASP A 85 -4.82 -5.11 -2.92
C ASP A 85 -3.76 -4.29 -2.19
N MET A 86 -4.19 -3.32 -1.38
CA MET A 86 -3.32 -2.40 -0.64
C MET A 86 -3.92 -2.09 0.72
N LEU A 87 -3.06 -1.93 1.74
CA LEU A 87 -3.44 -1.43 3.05
C LEU A 87 -2.64 -0.18 3.41
N PHE A 88 -3.34 0.91 3.72
CA PHE A 88 -2.79 2.18 4.17
C PHE A 88 -2.80 2.21 5.71
N VAL A 89 -1.87 1.46 6.32
CA VAL A 89 -1.86 1.29 7.79
C VAL A 89 -1.55 2.62 8.46
N GLN A 90 -2.46 3.09 9.30
CA GLN A 90 -2.37 4.37 10.01
C GLN A 90 -1.38 4.27 11.18
N PHE A 91 -0.13 4.70 10.94
CA PHE A 91 0.93 4.71 11.96
C PHE A 91 0.95 6.02 12.78
N TYR A 92 -0.23 6.53 13.12
CA TYR A 92 -0.44 7.72 13.94
C TYR A 92 -1.64 7.51 14.89
N ASN A 93 -1.83 8.42 15.84
CA ASN A 93 -2.86 8.43 16.88
C ASN A 93 -2.83 7.27 17.91
N THR A 94 -2.05 6.22 17.67
CA THR A 94 -1.84 5.11 18.60
C THR A 94 -0.36 5.00 19.00
N PRO A 95 0.06 5.53 20.18
CA PRO A 95 1.47 5.64 20.55
C PRO A 95 2.25 4.33 20.60
N SER A 96 1.60 3.20 20.93
CA SER A 96 2.26 1.89 21.05
C SER A 96 2.85 1.36 19.74
N CYS A 97 2.39 1.88 18.59
CA CYS A 97 2.86 1.46 17.27
C CYS A 97 3.08 2.63 16.29
N SER A 98 3.08 3.88 16.77
CA SER A 98 3.17 5.06 15.90
C SER A 98 4.55 5.23 15.25
N ALA A 99 4.57 5.89 14.09
CA ALA A 99 5.79 6.32 13.42
C ALA A 99 6.61 7.29 14.29
N ALA A 100 5.95 8.18 15.04
CA ALA A 100 6.62 9.12 15.94
C ALA A 100 7.39 8.43 17.08
N THR A 101 6.83 7.35 17.64
CA THR A 101 7.51 6.50 18.63
C THR A 101 8.74 5.83 18.02
N TRP A 102 8.62 5.31 16.79
CA TRP A 102 9.74 4.74 16.06
C TRP A 102 10.86 5.76 15.84
N THR A 103 10.54 6.97 15.37
CA THR A 103 11.54 8.01 15.07
C THR A 103 12.23 8.50 16.34
N SER A 104 11.49 8.61 17.46
CA SER A 104 12.05 9.02 18.75
C SER A 104 13.00 7.97 19.34
N SER A 105 12.75 6.69 19.05
CA SER A 105 13.59 5.57 19.48
C SER A 105 14.81 5.34 18.56
N ASN A 106 14.81 5.95 17.37
CA ASN A 106 15.82 5.79 16.34
C ASN A 106 16.39 7.15 15.86
N PRO A 107 16.84 8.05 16.76
CA PRO A 107 17.18 9.43 16.41
C PRO A 107 18.43 9.54 15.51
N SER A 108 19.29 8.52 15.52
CA SER A 108 20.54 8.47 14.75
C SER A 108 20.51 7.41 13.65
N TYR A 109 19.33 6.91 13.28
CA TYR A 109 19.23 5.93 12.20
C TYR A 109 19.76 6.52 10.88
N VAL A 110 20.53 5.69 10.17
CA VAL A 110 20.96 5.96 8.80
C VAL A 110 20.64 4.75 7.92
N PRO A 111 20.32 4.95 6.63
CA PRO A 111 19.93 3.86 5.74
C PRO A 111 20.92 2.68 5.74
N GLY A 112 20.37 1.46 5.85
CA GLY A 112 21.11 0.20 5.82
C GLY A 112 21.63 -0.29 7.19
N GLN A 113 21.43 0.47 8.26
CA GLN A 113 21.81 0.06 9.61
C GLN A 113 20.70 -0.71 10.33
N SER A 114 21.05 -1.37 11.44
CA SER A 114 20.05 -1.90 12.38
C SER A 114 19.30 -0.78 13.09
N PHE A 115 18.04 -1.03 13.44
CA PHE A 115 17.18 -0.09 14.17
C PHE A 115 16.37 -0.81 15.26
N GLN A 116 15.84 -0.05 16.20
CA GLN A 116 14.90 -0.54 17.23
C GLN A 116 13.49 -0.59 16.66
N GLY A 117 12.78 -1.71 16.83
CA GLY A 117 11.41 -1.85 16.36
C GLY A 117 10.43 -0.87 17.02
N ALA A 118 10.65 -0.51 18.29
CA ALA A 118 9.91 0.54 19.01
C ALA A 118 8.37 0.41 18.94
N GLY A 119 7.88 -0.82 18.91
CA GLY A 119 6.45 -1.13 18.77
C GLY A 119 5.87 -0.92 17.37
N PHE A 120 6.65 -0.44 16.39
CA PHE A 120 6.20 -0.26 15.01
C PHE A 120 5.86 -1.60 14.36
N THR A 121 4.59 -1.79 14.02
CA THR A 121 3.99 -3.09 13.70
C THR A 121 4.01 -3.46 12.21
N PHE A 122 4.76 -2.75 11.35
CA PHE A 122 4.77 -3.05 9.91
C PHE A 122 5.08 -4.53 9.59
N ASP A 123 6.15 -5.08 10.17
CA ASP A 123 6.53 -6.48 9.93
C ASP A 123 5.49 -7.46 10.54
N ALA A 124 4.81 -7.08 11.64
CA ALA A 124 3.73 -7.85 12.22
C ALA A 124 2.46 -7.85 11.34
N TRP A 125 2.14 -6.72 10.70
CA TRP A 125 1.10 -6.62 9.68
C TRP A 125 1.36 -7.56 8.51
N VAL A 126 2.58 -7.54 7.96
CA VAL A 126 2.98 -8.44 6.87
C VAL A 126 2.85 -9.91 7.29
N GLN A 127 3.30 -10.25 8.51
CA GLN A 127 3.20 -11.61 9.04
C GLN A 127 1.75 -12.06 9.28
N TRP A 128 0.86 -11.16 9.68
CA TRP A 128 -0.54 -11.47 9.85
C TRP A 128 -1.24 -11.69 8.50
N LEU A 129 -0.98 -10.80 7.53
CA LEU A 129 -1.54 -10.90 6.17
C LEU A 129 -1.15 -12.18 5.45
N SER A 130 0.02 -12.76 5.74
CA SER A 130 0.44 -14.03 5.12
C SER A 130 -0.54 -15.19 5.35
N ASN A 131 -1.40 -15.06 6.36
CA ASN A 131 -2.43 -16.04 6.73
C ASN A 131 -3.84 -15.65 6.28
N THR A 132 -4.00 -14.60 5.46
CA THR A 132 -5.30 -14.13 4.95
C THR A 132 -5.34 -14.19 3.41
N PRO A 133 -6.51 -14.01 2.79
CA PRO A 133 -6.60 -13.82 1.33
C PRO A 133 -5.79 -12.62 0.81
N SER A 134 -5.39 -11.70 1.71
CA SER A 134 -4.64 -10.48 1.42
C SER A 134 -3.12 -10.64 1.57
N ARG A 135 -2.60 -11.87 1.52
CA ARG A 135 -1.16 -12.18 1.64
C ARG A 135 -0.23 -11.46 0.65
N ASP A 136 -0.77 -11.06 -0.51
CA ASP A 136 -0.03 -10.35 -1.56
C ASP A 136 -0.28 -8.83 -1.53
N ALA A 137 -1.04 -8.33 -0.55
CA ALA A 137 -1.36 -6.91 -0.45
C ALA A 137 -0.09 -6.08 -0.21
N LYS A 138 -0.06 -4.89 -0.83
CA LYS A 138 0.98 -3.90 -0.54
C LYS A 138 0.63 -3.10 0.71
N VAL A 139 1.53 -3.06 1.66
CA VAL A 139 1.39 -2.33 2.92
C VAL A 139 2.09 -0.98 2.79
N PHE A 140 1.33 0.09 2.94
CA PHE A 140 1.81 1.46 2.96
C PHE A 140 1.90 1.95 4.39
N ILE A 141 2.92 2.76 4.67
CA ILE A 141 3.02 3.48 5.94
C ILE A 141 2.21 4.78 5.77
N ALA A 142 1.05 4.89 6.42
CA ALA A 142 0.27 6.12 6.40
C ALA A 142 0.74 7.09 7.49
N LEU A 143 0.98 8.35 7.11
CA LEU A 143 1.56 9.40 7.96
C LEU A 143 0.71 10.68 7.93
N PRO A 144 0.67 11.46 9.03
CA PRO A 144 0.09 12.80 9.01
C PRO A 144 0.90 13.74 8.11
N GLY A 145 0.24 14.50 7.25
CA GLY A 145 0.86 15.42 6.28
C GLY A 145 1.40 16.71 6.91
N SER A 146 0.96 17.07 8.10
CA SER A 146 1.39 18.26 8.84
C SER A 146 1.30 18.04 10.37
N PRO A 147 1.91 18.91 11.20
CA PRO A 147 1.83 18.84 12.66
C PRO A 147 0.40 18.85 13.23
N ASP A 148 -0.55 19.44 12.51
CA ASP A 148 -1.96 19.59 12.92
C ASP A 148 -2.94 18.67 12.16
N ALA A 149 -2.42 17.70 11.38
CA ALA A 149 -3.24 16.76 10.64
C ALA A 149 -3.78 15.60 11.49
N ALA A 150 -3.14 15.31 12.62
CA ALA A 150 -3.46 14.22 13.53
C ALA A 150 -3.34 14.68 15.00
N ASN A 151 -3.54 13.78 15.97
CA ASN A 151 -3.38 14.12 17.38
C ASN A 151 -1.95 14.64 17.64
N PRO A 152 -1.78 15.65 18.53
CA PRO A 152 -0.48 16.24 18.81
C PRO A 152 0.61 15.19 19.09
N GLY A 153 1.79 15.40 18.51
CA GLY A 153 2.95 14.52 18.67
C GLY A 153 3.04 13.32 17.71
N ASN A 154 2.08 13.14 16.79
CA ASN A 154 2.11 12.03 15.83
C ASN A 154 2.74 12.36 14.47
N TYR A 155 2.87 13.64 14.14
CA TYR A 155 3.60 14.07 12.95
C TYR A 155 5.09 13.77 13.09
N ILE A 156 5.70 13.28 12.00
CA ILE A 156 7.15 13.15 11.86
C ILE A 156 7.64 14.09 10.76
N THR A 157 8.83 14.66 10.93
CA THR A 157 9.39 15.59 9.94
C THR A 157 9.70 14.88 8.61
N HIS A 158 9.88 15.67 7.56
CA HIS A 158 10.30 15.17 6.25
C HIS A 158 11.57 14.30 6.32
N ASP A 159 12.57 14.68 7.12
CA ASP A 159 13.81 13.91 7.28
C ASP A 159 13.62 12.65 8.13
N GLN A 160 12.77 12.71 9.16
CA GLN A 160 12.39 11.52 9.93
C GLN A 160 11.64 10.51 9.06
N ALA A 161 10.73 10.97 8.19
CA ALA A 161 10.04 10.12 7.24
C ALA A 161 11.00 9.49 6.21
N LYS A 162 12.01 10.23 5.73
CA LYS A 162 13.08 9.68 4.88
C LYS A 162 13.77 8.47 5.52
N ASN A 163 14.09 8.61 6.81
CA ASN A 163 14.74 7.56 7.60
C ASN A 163 13.83 6.34 7.77
N LEU A 164 12.56 6.56 8.14
CA LEU A 164 11.57 5.50 8.28
C LEU A 164 11.33 4.75 6.95
N ILE A 165 11.15 5.49 5.85
CA ILE A 165 11.03 4.90 4.50
C ILE A 165 12.23 4.01 4.21
N SER A 166 13.45 4.52 4.42
CA SER A 166 14.68 3.77 4.15
C SER A 166 14.82 2.50 5.02
N ALA A 167 14.31 2.52 6.25
CA ALA A 167 14.32 1.36 7.15
C ALA A 167 13.43 0.21 6.67
N TYR A 168 12.26 0.53 6.07
CA TYR A 168 11.28 -0.46 5.63
C TYR A 168 11.26 -0.72 4.12
N TYR A 169 11.96 0.10 3.32
CA TYR A 169 11.97 0.06 1.85
C TYR A 169 12.16 -1.34 1.27
N CYS A 170 13.00 -2.14 1.92
CA CYS A 170 13.40 -3.47 1.46
C CYS A 170 12.40 -4.59 1.71
N ARG A 171 11.28 -4.32 2.39
CA ARG A 171 10.25 -5.35 2.60
C ARG A 171 9.50 -5.57 1.27
N PRO A 172 9.37 -6.81 0.76
CA PRO A 172 8.64 -7.06 -0.48
C PRO A 172 7.18 -6.58 -0.48
N SER A 173 6.56 -6.55 0.70
CA SER A 173 5.20 -6.05 0.91
C SER A 173 5.14 -4.53 1.02
N PHE A 174 6.25 -3.81 1.15
CA PHE A 174 6.25 -2.34 1.23
C PHE A 174 5.74 -1.73 -0.08
N GLY A 175 4.62 -1.01 0.02
CA GLY A 175 3.96 -0.33 -1.09
C GLY A 175 4.37 1.13 -1.25
N GLY A 176 4.81 1.76 -0.17
CA GLY A 176 5.17 3.18 -0.14
C GLY A 176 4.61 3.90 1.08
N VAL A 177 4.28 5.18 0.90
CA VAL A 177 3.73 6.06 1.93
C VAL A 177 2.36 6.56 1.50
N ALA A 178 1.40 6.54 2.42
CA ALA A 178 0.12 7.25 2.29
C ALA A 178 0.14 8.48 3.21
N VAL A 179 -0.64 9.50 2.87
CA VAL A 179 -0.61 10.79 3.59
C VAL A 179 -2.02 11.18 4.00
N TRP A 180 -2.20 11.46 5.30
CA TRP A 180 -3.40 12.06 5.86
C TRP A 180 -3.16 13.54 6.14
N GLU A 181 -3.69 14.49 5.39
CA GLU A 181 -4.30 14.34 4.05
C GLU A 181 -3.72 15.38 3.09
N ALA A 182 -4.25 15.46 1.87
CA ALA A 182 -3.69 16.26 0.78
C ALA A 182 -3.53 17.74 1.13
N THR A 183 -4.58 18.37 1.70
CA THR A 183 -4.57 19.81 2.03
C THR A 183 -3.52 20.15 3.09
N ARG A 184 -3.43 19.30 4.12
CA ARG A 184 -2.43 19.38 5.18
C ARG A 184 -1.02 19.19 4.65
N GLY A 185 -0.82 18.21 3.77
CA GLY A 185 0.46 17.95 3.12
C GLY A 185 0.92 19.10 2.20
N ASP A 186 -0.01 19.71 1.47
CA ASP A 186 0.25 20.89 0.62
C ASP A 186 0.65 22.11 1.45
N SER A 187 0.05 22.26 2.62
CA SER A 187 0.31 23.38 3.55
C SER A 187 1.60 23.20 4.37
N ASN A 188 2.35 22.11 4.18
CA ASN A 188 3.57 21.80 4.93
C ASN A 188 4.75 21.55 3.97
N PRO A 189 5.27 22.60 3.30
CA PRO A 189 6.31 22.43 2.30
C PRO A 189 7.71 22.17 2.89
N TYR A 190 8.51 21.40 2.15
CA TYR A 190 9.93 21.20 2.39
C TYR A 190 10.70 21.37 1.09
N ASN A 191 11.64 22.33 1.06
CA ASN A 191 12.40 22.70 -0.14
C ASN A 191 11.51 22.95 -1.38
N GLY A 192 10.40 23.66 -1.16
CA GLY A 192 9.46 24.06 -2.23
C GLY A 192 8.56 22.93 -2.74
N LYS A 193 8.42 21.82 -2.01
CA LYS A 193 7.54 20.69 -2.36
C LYS A 193 6.62 20.36 -1.20
N SER A 194 5.38 19.96 -1.50
CA SER A 194 4.45 19.47 -0.48
C SER A 194 4.99 18.22 0.23
N PHE A 195 4.38 17.85 1.35
CA PHE A 195 4.77 16.67 2.13
C PHE A 195 4.75 15.40 1.26
N GLN A 196 3.65 15.14 0.54
CA GLN A 196 3.52 13.97 -0.34
C GLN A 196 4.49 14.00 -1.54
N ALA A 197 4.77 15.17 -2.11
CA ALA A 197 5.78 15.30 -3.16
C ALA A 197 7.19 14.99 -2.63
N THR A 198 7.47 15.36 -1.38
CA THR A 198 8.72 15.02 -0.70
C THR A 198 8.81 13.51 -0.39
N MET A 199 7.71 12.86 0.03
CA MET A 199 7.68 11.40 0.22
C MET A 199 7.99 10.65 -1.07
N LYS A 200 7.48 11.12 -2.22
CA LYS A 200 7.83 10.59 -3.54
C LYS A 200 9.33 10.65 -3.82
N LEU A 201 9.96 11.79 -3.52
CA LEU A 201 11.42 11.93 -3.66
C LEU A 201 12.18 10.99 -2.74
N TRP A 202 11.71 10.76 -1.51
CA TRP A 202 12.38 9.87 -0.56
C TRP A 202 12.27 8.41 -0.99
N LEU A 203 11.13 8.00 -1.54
CA LEU A 203 10.96 6.67 -2.14
C LEU A 203 11.90 6.47 -3.35
N GLN A 204 12.03 7.49 -4.21
CA GLN A 204 12.98 7.45 -5.33
C GLN A 204 14.44 7.42 -4.85
N GLY A 205 14.76 8.20 -3.81
CA GLY A 205 16.08 8.21 -3.19
C GLY A 205 16.43 6.85 -2.58
N ALA A 206 15.49 6.21 -1.88
CA ALA A 206 15.68 4.88 -1.33
C ALA A 206 15.90 3.83 -2.44
N ALA A 207 15.19 3.93 -3.57
CA ALA A 207 15.39 3.07 -4.73
C ALA A 207 16.79 3.19 -5.36
N ALA A 208 17.38 4.39 -5.30
CA ALA A 208 18.71 4.68 -5.84
C ALA A 208 19.85 4.48 -4.81
N ASP A 209 19.54 4.26 -3.53
CA ASP A 209 20.53 4.15 -2.47
C ASP A 209 21.22 2.78 -2.53
N VAL A 210 22.52 2.78 -2.86
CA VAL A 210 23.34 1.57 -2.94
C VAL A 210 23.43 0.81 -1.61
N ARG A 211 23.21 1.47 -0.46
CA ARG A 211 23.16 0.78 0.84
C ARG A 211 21.90 -0.08 1.00
N LEU A 212 20.87 0.21 0.21
CA LEU A 212 19.61 -0.53 0.12
C LEU A 212 19.58 -1.44 -1.12
N SER A 213 20.71 -1.60 -1.84
CA SER A 213 20.78 -2.42 -3.05
C SER A 213 20.70 -3.92 -2.80
N SER A 214 20.91 -4.38 -1.55
CA SER A 214 20.72 -5.77 -1.14
C SER A 214 19.25 -6.24 -1.22
N CYS A 215 18.36 -5.34 -1.62
CA CYS A 215 16.93 -5.55 -1.79
C CYS A 215 16.56 -5.84 -3.27
N GLN A 216 17.56 -5.86 -4.17
CA GLN A 216 17.46 -6.61 -5.40
C GLN A 216 17.27 -8.08 -5.00
N VAL A 217 16.08 -8.61 -5.28
CA VAL A 217 15.72 -10.04 -5.23
C VAL A 217 16.97 -10.87 -5.45
N SER A 218 17.30 -11.74 -4.48
CA SER A 218 18.35 -12.73 -4.67
C SER A 218 18.20 -13.32 -6.07
N SER A 219 19.23 -13.09 -6.90
CA SER A 219 19.23 -13.49 -8.28
C SER A 219 19.17 -15.01 -8.33
N TRP A 220 17.96 -15.55 -8.42
CA TRP A 220 17.79 -16.93 -8.84
C TRP A 220 18.27 -17.00 -10.29
N LYS A 221 19.49 -17.53 -10.41
CA LYS A 221 20.27 -17.94 -11.60
C LYS A 221 21.43 -17.03 -11.98
N LYS A 222 22.60 -17.39 -11.46
CA LYS A 222 23.80 -17.70 -12.27
C LYS A 222 24.70 -18.68 -11.51
N LEU A 223 24.27 -19.94 -11.44
CA LEU A 223 25.22 -21.06 -11.40
C LEU A 223 25.13 -21.72 -12.78
N ASN A 224 26.02 -21.31 -13.68
CA ASN A 224 26.24 -22.04 -14.92
C ASN A 224 27.53 -22.85 -14.79
N SER A 225 27.46 -24.04 -15.37
CA SER A 225 28.55 -24.95 -15.75
C SER A 225 29.14 -25.86 -14.67
N ARG A 226 28.56 -27.06 -14.55
CA ARG A 226 29.34 -28.29 -14.75
C ARG A 226 28.61 -29.23 -15.68
N ALA A 227 29.33 -29.65 -16.71
CA ALA A 227 28.88 -30.57 -17.73
C ALA A 227 28.55 -31.94 -17.12
N ALA A 228 27.47 -32.55 -17.60
CA ALA A 228 27.35 -34.00 -17.68
C ALA A 228 26.45 -34.34 -18.88
N ASN A 229 27.04 -35.02 -19.85
CA ASN A 229 26.35 -35.82 -20.86
C ASN A 229 25.22 -36.64 -20.21
N VAL A 230 24.10 -36.83 -20.91
CA VAL A 230 23.45 -38.14 -21.11
C VAL A 230 22.28 -37.99 -22.10
N GLN A 231 22.17 -39.00 -22.97
CA GLN A 231 21.31 -39.22 -24.12
C GLN A 231 19.79 -39.05 -23.95
N ALA A 232 19.15 -38.81 -25.09
CA ALA A 232 17.72 -38.72 -25.32
C ALA A 232 16.94 -40.05 -25.12
N GLY A 233 15.67 -39.92 -24.72
CA GLY A 233 14.62 -40.94 -24.81
C GLY A 233 13.23 -40.31 -24.67
N PRO A 234 12.18 -40.82 -25.37
CA PRO A 234 10.91 -40.12 -25.52
C PRO A 234 9.85 -40.56 -24.48
N ASN A 235 9.03 -39.62 -23.99
CA ASN A 235 7.56 -39.68 -23.84
C ASN A 235 7.00 -38.79 -22.70
N ASN A 236 5.95 -38.03 -23.07
CA ASN A 236 4.83 -37.48 -22.29
C ASN A 236 5.07 -36.72 -20.96
N ALA A 237 4.79 -35.40 -20.97
CA ALA A 237 3.83 -34.74 -20.08
C ALA A 237 3.71 -33.22 -20.38
N SER A 238 2.49 -32.70 -20.30
CA SER A 238 2.11 -31.29 -20.47
C SER A 238 2.77 -30.35 -19.46
N ALA A 239 3.21 -29.17 -19.91
CA ALA A 239 3.28 -27.96 -19.10
C ALA A 239 3.30 -26.72 -20.01
N ILE A 240 2.23 -25.92 -19.95
CA ILE A 240 2.19 -24.57 -20.52
C ILE A 240 3.04 -23.69 -19.61
N ILE A 241 4.19 -23.24 -20.11
CA ILE A 241 4.97 -22.17 -19.50
C ILE A 241 4.46 -20.84 -20.06
N ARG A 242 3.78 -20.05 -19.22
CA ARG A 242 3.66 -18.61 -19.44
C ARG A 242 4.29 -17.90 -18.25
N ALA A 243 5.41 -17.25 -18.51
CA ALA A 243 6.08 -16.36 -17.58
C ALA A 243 5.29 -15.05 -17.46
N ALA A 244 4.92 -14.66 -16.25
CA ALA A 244 4.58 -13.28 -15.96
C ALA A 244 5.84 -12.58 -15.42
N ASN A 245 6.38 -11.65 -16.20
CA ASN A 245 7.36 -10.67 -15.73
C ASN A 245 6.74 -9.86 -14.58
N PRO A 246 7.51 -9.47 -13.55
CA PRO A 246 7.11 -8.35 -12.71
C PRO A 246 7.30 -7.07 -13.52
N VAL A 247 6.19 -6.51 -13.99
CA VAL A 247 6.15 -5.14 -14.51
C VAL A 247 6.37 -4.22 -13.31
N HIS A 248 7.55 -3.58 -13.25
CA HIS A 248 7.67 -2.32 -12.54
C HIS A 248 6.88 -1.29 -13.34
N GLU A 249 5.58 -1.21 -13.09
CA GLU A 249 4.77 -0.14 -13.64
C GLU A 249 5.09 1.11 -12.82
N SER A 250 5.59 2.13 -13.52
CA SER A 250 5.80 3.44 -12.95
C SER A 250 4.49 3.88 -12.30
N ALA A 251 4.51 4.16 -11.00
CA ALA A 251 3.41 4.88 -10.35
C ALA A 251 3.26 6.25 -11.02
N THR A 252 2.37 6.33 -12.00
CA THR A 252 1.89 7.54 -12.65
C THR A 252 0.96 8.22 -11.65
N VAL A 253 1.33 9.42 -11.21
CA VAL A 253 0.45 10.27 -10.40
C VAL A 253 -0.30 11.17 -11.37
N HIS A 254 -1.62 11.07 -11.38
CA HIS A 254 -2.47 12.13 -11.92
C HIS A 254 -2.41 13.31 -10.97
N ASN A 255 -1.71 14.38 -11.36
CA ASN A 255 -1.84 15.66 -10.69
C ASN A 255 -3.24 16.20 -11.00
N PHE A 256 -4.06 16.38 -9.96
CA PHE A 256 -5.23 17.25 -10.05
C PHE A 256 -4.71 18.69 -9.95
N ASP A 257 -4.81 19.45 -11.03
CA ASP A 257 -4.48 20.87 -11.09
C ASP A 257 -5.74 21.68 -10.73
N PRO A 258 -5.83 22.30 -9.54
CA PRO A 258 -7.00 23.07 -9.15
C PRO A 258 -7.08 24.46 -9.81
N THR A 259 -6.20 24.79 -10.77
CA THR A 259 -6.15 26.12 -11.40
C THR A 259 -6.66 26.20 -12.84
N GLN A 260 -7.22 25.11 -13.39
CA GLN A 260 -7.89 25.15 -14.69
C GLN A 260 -9.41 25.17 -14.52
N SER A 261 -9.94 26.39 -14.39
CA SER A 261 -11.34 26.76 -14.68
C SER A 261 -11.49 27.17 -16.14
#